data_AF-A0A4U0GZ47-F1
#
_entry.id   AF-A0A4U0GZ47-F1
#
_cell.length_a   1.000
_cell.length_b   1.000
_cell.length_c   1.000
_cell.angle_alpha   90.00
_cell.angle_beta   90.00
_cell.angle_gamma   90.00
#
_symmetry.space_group_name_H-M   'P 1'
#
loop_
_entity.id
_entity.type
_entity.pdbx_description
1 polymer ?
#
loop_
_entity_poly.entity_id
_entity_poly.type
_entity_poly.pdbx_seq_one_letter_code
_entity_poly.pdbx_strand_id
1 'polypeptide(L)' 'MILDDFGILCLEQQQRLDLMEIFEDRHGRKASIIANQLSVASWYDIIGEDTVADAVLDRIVHVKSHRIELKR' A
#
# COMPACT_ATOMS: atom_id res chain seq x y z
N MET A 1 -12.04 2.23 -3.41
CA MET A 1 -11.53 0.91 -3.00
C MET A 1 -11.14 1.02 -1.54
N ILE A 2 -11.45 0.00 -0.74
CA ILE A 2 -11.03 -0.08 0.65
C ILE A 2 -10.13 -1.31 0.74
N LEU A 3 -8.91 -1.13 1.24
CA LEU A 3 -7.96 -2.20 1.53
C LEU A 3 -7.82 -2.28 3.06
N ASP A 4 -8.20 -3.41 3.63
CA ASP A 4 -8.22 -3.62 5.07
C ASP A 4 -7.25 -4.73 5.46
N ASP A 5 -6.58 -4.58 6.60
CA ASP A 5 -5.69 -5.59 7.21
C ASP A 5 -4.67 -6.24 6.25
N PHE A 6 -4.16 -5.47 5.28
CA PHE A 6 -3.14 -6.00 4.37
C PHE A 6 -1.79 -6.13 5.08
N GLY A 7 -1.02 -7.17 4.72
CA GLY A 7 0.34 -7.32 5.23
C GLY A 7 0.49 -8.04 6.56
N ILE A 8 -0.54 -8.77 7.01
CA ILE A 8 -0.41 -9.78 8.08
C ILE A 8 0.61 -10.86 7.70
N LEU A 9 0.76 -11.13 6.40
CA LEU A 9 1.79 -11.98 5.80
C LEU A 9 2.51 -11.20 4.70
N CYS A 10 3.79 -11.50 4.47
CA CYS A 10 4.54 -10.95 3.35
C CYS A 10 3.87 -11.35 2.03
N LEU A 11 3.81 -10.42 1.08
CA LEU A 11 3.20 -10.68 -0.22
C LEU A 11 4.07 -11.62 -1.04
N GLU A 12 3.45 -12.59 -1.70
CA GLU A 12 4.10 -13.39 -2.74
C GLU A 12 4.29 -12.56 -4.02
N GLN A 13 5.20 -12.98 -4.90
CA GLN A 13 5.55 -12.21 -6.12
C GLN A 13 4.32 -11.83 -6.95
N GLN A 14 3.40 -12.77 -7.19
CA GLN A 14 2.19 -12.48 -7.96
C GLN A 14 1.31 -11.44 -7.26
N GLN A 15 1.13 -11.55 -5.93
CA GLN A 15 0.32 -10.62 -5.15
C GLN A 15 0.90 -9.20 -5.17
N ARG A 16 2.24 -9.06 -5.22
CA ARG A 16 2.92 -7.77 -5.35
C ARG A 16 2.61 -7.11 -6.69
N LEU A 17 2.67 -7.89 -7.77
CA LEU A 17 2.35 -7.40 -9.13
C LEU A 17 0.88 -7.00 -9.24
N ASP A 18 -0.03 -7.83 -8.73
CA ASP A 18 -1.47 -7.55 -8.72
C ASP A 18 -1.76 -6.26 -7.93
N LEU A 19 -1.10 -6.09 -6.77
CA LEU A 19 -1.22 -4.88 -5.94
C LEU A 19 -0.75 -3.64 -6.71
N MET A 20 0.38 -3.73 -7.41
CA MET A 20 0.93 -2.65 -8.23
C MET A 20 -0.03 -2.25 -9.35
N GLU A 21 -0.59 -3.22 -10.08
CA GLU A 21 -1.54 -2.98 -11.17
C GLU A 21 -2.80 -2.25 -10.66
N ILE A 22 -3.36 -2.72 -9.53
CA ILE A 22 -4.53 -2.10 -8.91
C ILE A 22 -4.24 -0.65 -8.51
N PHE A 23 -3.09 -0.38 -7.90
CA PHE A 23 -2.73 0.98 -7.52
C PHE A 23 -2.45 1.86 -8.73
N GLU A 24 -1.86 1.31 -9.79
CA GLU A 24 -1.59 2.02 -11.03
C GLU A 24 -2.86 2.44 -11.77
N ASP A 25 -3.83 1.54 -11.97
CA ASP A 25 -5.09 1.88 -12.63
C ASP A 25 -5.89 2.94 -11.85
N ARG A 26 -5.71 3.00 -10.53
CA ARG A 26 -6.41 3.95 -9.65
C ARG A 26 -5.66 5.26 -9.45
N HIS A 27 -4.35 5.27 -9.65
CA HIS A 27 -3.48 6.41 -9.36
C HIS A 27 -3.97 7.65 -10.11
N GLY A 28 -4.23 8.74 -9.37
CA GLY A 28 -4.74 10.00 -9.93
C GLY A 28 -6.18 9.97 -10.47
N ARG A 29 -6.88 8.82 -10.46
CA ARG A 29 -8.23 8.67 -11.03
C ARG A 29 -9.32 8.50 -9.99
N LYS A 30 -9.11 7.69 -8.95
CA LYS A 30 -10.11 7.39 -7.91
C LYS A 30 -9.45 7.26 -6.53
N ALA A 31 -10.13 7.73 -5.49
CA ALA A 31 -9.64 7.60 -4.11
C ALA A 31 -9.56 6.12 -3.66
N SER A 32 -8.53 5.82 -2.87
CA SER A 32 -8.33 4.52 -2.20
C SER A 32 -8.17 4.77 -0.71
N ILE A 33 -8.83 3.97 0.12
CA ILE A 33 -8.73 4.02 1.58
C ILE A 33 -8.00 2.76 2.01
N ILE A 34 -7.02 2.91 2.88
CA ILE A 34 -6.25 1.80 3.44
C ILE A 34 -6.37 1.87 4.96
N ALA A 35 -6.91 0.81 5.56
CA ALA A 35 -7.00 0.64 7.00
C ALA A 35 -6.06 -0.51 7.38
N ASN A 36 -5.13 -0.24 8.29
CA ASN A 36 -4.15 -1.22 8.72
C ASN A 36 -3.71 -0.94 10.16
N GLN A 37 -3.48 -2.00 10.94
CA GLN A 37 -2.85 -1.93 12.25
C GLN A 37 -1.33 -1.72 12.16
N LEU A 38 -0.73 -2.07 11.02
CA LEU A 38 0.69 -1.92 10.75
C LEU A 38 1.00 -0.49 10.30
N SER A 39 2.11 0.03 10.82
CA SER A 39 2.62 1.35 10.43
C SER A 39 3.02 1.36 8.95
N VAL A 40 2.92 2.51 8.29
CA VAL A 40 3.36 2.68 6.89
C VAL A 40 4.83 2.30 6.71
N ALA A 41 5.67 2.49 7.74
CA ALA A 41 7.08 2.10 7.71
C ALA A 41 7.26 0.57 7.56
N SER A 42 6.34 -0.22 8.11
CA SER A 42 6.36 -1.68 8.02
C SER A 42 5.93 -2.20 6.65
N TRP A 43 5.29 -1.37 5.82
CA TRP A 43 4.78 -1.79 4.51
C TRP A 43 5.90 -2.13 3.52
N TYR A 44 7.05 -1.48 3.67
CA TYR A 44 8.23 -1.76 2.85
C TYR A 44 8.65 -3.24 2.99
N ASP A 45 8.79 -3.70 4.23
CA ASP A 45 9.19 -5.08 4.55
C ASP A 45 8.14 -6.12 4.14
N ILE A 46 6.85 -5.78 4.24
CA ILE A 46 5.72 -6.64 3.87
C ILE A 46 5.69 -6.90 2.37
N ILE A 47 5.94 -5.87 1.57
CA ILE A 47 6.03 -5.99 0.12
C ILE A 47 7.27 -6.80 -0.25
N GLY A 48 8.38 -6.62 0.47
CA GLY A 48 9.54 -7.51 0.45
C GLY A 48 10.37 -7.49 -0.83
N GLU A 49 10.12 -6.56 -1.75
CA GLU A 49 10.98 -6.28 -2.91
C GLU A 49 11.12 -4.77 -3.06
N ASP A 50 12.35 -4.27 -2.93
CA ASP A 50 12.67 -2.84 -2.85
C ASP A 50 12.04 -2.02 -3.99
N THR A 51 12.23 -2.47 -5.24
CA THR A 51 11.72 -1.78 -6.43
C THR A 51 10.19 -1.67 -6.43
N VAL A 52 9.49 -2.74 -6.03
CA VAL A 52 8.03 -2.76 -5.99
C VAL A 52 7.53 -1.97 -4.79
N ALA A 53 8.19 -2.08 -3.64
CA ALA A 53 7.88 -1.33 -2.44
C ALA A 53 7.98 0.18 -2.68
N ASP A 54 9.08 0.65 -3.27
CA ASP A 54 9.26 2.06 -3.65
C ASP A 54 8.14 2.52 -4.58
N ALA A 55 7.88 1.76 -5.64
CA ALA A 55 6.88 2.11 -6.64
C ALA A 55 5.45 2.16 -6.09
N VAL A 56 5.10 1.25 -5.17
CA VAL A 56 3.79 1.21 -4.52
C VAL A 56 3.65 2.33 -3.49
N LEU A 57 4.66 2.54 -2.65
CA LEU A 57 4.65 3.60 -1.64
C LEU A 57 4.63 5.00 -2.27
N ASP A 58 5.31 5.21 -3.40
CA ASP A 58 5.21 6.47 -4.14
C ASP A 58 3.78 6.77 -4.59
N ARG A 59 3.09 5.77 -5.16
CA ARG A 59 1.72 5.91 -5.65
C ARG A 59 0.70 6.10 -4.52
N ILE A 60 0.92 5.50 -3.35
CA ILE A 60 -0.05 5.54 -2.24
C ILE A 60 0.23 6.70 -1.29
N VAL A 61 1.48 6.87 -0.87
CA VAL A 61 1.86 7.73 0.26
C VAL A 61 2.31 9.10 -0.23
N HIS A 62 3.16 9.16 -1.25
CA HIS A 62 3.86 10.39 -1.61
C HIS A 62 3.03 11.37 -2.45
N VAL A 63 2.14 10.91 -3.32
CA VAL A 63 1.46 11.83 -4.26
C VAL A 63 0.31 12.63 -3.62
N LYS A 64 -0.68 11.96 -3.01
CA LYS A 64 -1.83 12.61 -2.34
C LYS A 64 -2.44 11.69 -1.28
N SER A 65 -1.80 11.58 -0.13
CA SER A 65 -2.32 10.79 0.99
C SER A 65 -2.68 11.67 2.19
N HIS A 66 -3.75 11.27 2.90
CA HIS A 66 -4.04 11.77 4.23
C HIS A 66 -3.80 10.64 5.22
N ARG A 67 -2.71 10.73 5.98
CA ARG A 67 -2.40 9.76 7.04
C ARG A 67 -3.11 10.19 8.32
N ILE A 68 -3.98 9.31 8.80
CA ILE A 68 -4.68 9.48 10.07
C ILE A 68 -4.18 8.38 11.00
N GLU A 69 -3.45 8.77 12.05
CA GLU A 69 -3.05 7.83 13.09
C GLU A 69 -4.15 7.75 14.14
N LEU A 70 -4.83 6.60 14.18
CA LEU A 70 -5.84 6.33 15.18
C LEU A 70 -5.15 5.97 16.51
N LYS A 71 -5.34 6.81 17.53
CA LYS A 71 -4.94 6.52 18.90
C LYS A 71 -6.05 5.71 19.56
N ARG A 72 -5.68 4.60 20.22
CA ARG A 72 -6.57 3.88 21.13
C ARG A 72 -6.75 4.66 22.44
#